data_AF-A0A2E6TRL1-F1
#
_entry.id   AF-A0A2E6TRL1-F1
#
_cell.length_a   1.000
_cell.length_b   1.000
_cell.length_c   1.000
_cell.angle_alpha   90.00
_cell.angle_beta   90.00
_cell.angle_gamma   90.00
#
_symmetry.space_group_name_H-M   'P 1'
#
loop_
_entity.id
_entity.type
_entity.pdbx_description
1 polymer ?
#
loop_
_entity_poly.entity_id
_entity_poly.type
_entity_poly.pdbx_seq_one_letter_code
_entity_poly.pdbx_strand_id
1 'polypeptide(L)'
;MVWLILCATWLTGGILTLNGAVKKWSVAWHEDGDIKATMFWTEEARPFMHYTYLMKGVEEMFHQGRPAWPSERTLYFSAIIDAALISRKRGGMPVAIPCLNVKYQSNWDWRQPPPPPLGRPILGK
;
A
#
# COMPACT_ATOMS: atom_id res chain seq x y z
N MET A 1 2.49 -9.30 14.75
CA MET A 1 3.58 -8.29 14.73
C MET A 1 2.94 -6.94 14.52
N VAL A 2 3.26 -5.94 15.34
CA VAL A 2 2.64 -4.60 15.29
C VAL A 2 3.72 -3.59 14.97
N TRP A 3 3.44 -2.74 13.98
CA TRP A 3 4.29 -1.63 13.58
C TRP A 3 3.52 -0.33 13.71
N LEU A 4 4.02 0.60 14.50
CA LEU A 4 3.49 1.96 14.55
C LEU A 4 4.32 2.83 13.61
N ILE A 5 3.67 3.50 12.66
CA ILE A 5 4.31 4.36 11.66
C ILE A 5 3.79 5.78 11.86
N LEU A 6 4.67 6.65 12.33
CA LEU A 6 4.39 8.08 12.40
C LEU A 6 4.90 8.72 11.11
N CYS A 7 3.98 9.19 10.27
CA CYS A 7 4.32 9.96 9.08
C CYS A 7 4.52 11.43 9.50
N ALA A 8 5.44 12.15 8.85
CA ALA A 8 5.71 13.56 9.15
C ALA A 8 4.55 14.52 8.79
N THR A 9 3.57 14.03 8.03
CA THR A 9 2.26 14.66 7.87
C THR A 9 1.36 14.20 9.02
N TRP A 10 0.54 15.09 9.61
CA TRP A 10 -0.41 14.93 10.74
C TRP A 10 -1.21 13.60 10.89
N LEU A 11 -1.12 12.70 9.92
CA LEU A 11 -1.63 11.34 9.95
C LEU A 11 -0.67 10.41 10.72
N THR A 12 -1.09 9.96 11.89
CA THR A 12 -0.47 8.84 12.61
C THR A 12 -1.15 7.53 12.20
N GLY A 13 -0.38 6.53 11.80
CA GLY A 13 -0.91 5.24 11.34
C GLY A 13 -0.24 4.05 12.02
N GLY A 14 -0.92 2.90 12.01
CA GLY A 14 -0.36 1.64 12.48
C GLY A 14 -0.67 0.54 11.48
N ILE A 15 0.29 -0.37 11.28
CA ILE A 15 0.09 -1.61 10.54
C ILE A 15 0.16 -2.75 11.55
N LEU A 16 -0.92 -3.52 11.64
CA LEU A 16 -1.01 -4.67 12.51
C LEU A 16 -1.11 -5.95 11.68
N THR A 17 -0.14 -6.84 11.86
CA THR A 17 -0.20 -8.20 11.36
C THR A 17 -0.77 -9.10 12.46
N LEU A 18 -2.08 -9.34 12.38
CA LEU A 18 -2.86 -10.13 13.34
C LEU A 18 -3.10 -11.56 12.81
N ASN A 19 -2.02 -12.34 12.74
CA ASN A 19 -2.06 -13.72 12.27
C ASN A 19 -3.07 -14.55 13.07
N GLY A 20 -3.96 -15.26 12.38
CA GLY A 20 -4.98 -16.13 12.98
C GLY A 20 -6.26 -15.41 13.43
N ALA A 21 -6.18 -14.11 13.76
CA ALA A 21 -7.35 -13.32 14.17
C ALA A 21 -8.06 -12.66 12.98
N VAL A 22 -7.32 -12.25 11.94
CA VAL A 22 -7.86 -11.58 10.76
C VAL A 22 -7.49 -12.35 9.50
N LYS A 23 -8.49 -12.65 8.67
CA LYS A 23 -8.33 -13.43 7.41
C LYS A 23 -8.18 -12.56 6.16
N LYS A 24 -8.48 -11.26 6.26
CA LYS A 24 -8.58 -10.34 5.13
C LYS A 24 -7.86 -9.03 5.42
N TRP A 25 -7.43 -8.34 4.39
CA TRP A 25 -6.78 -7.04 4.58
C TRP A 25 -7.84 -5.99 4.85
N SER A 26 -7.61 -5.17 5.87
CA SER A 26 -8.57 -4.16 6.33
C SER A 26 -7.84 -2.90 6.76
N VAL A 27 -8.52 -1.77 6.65
CA VAL A 27 -8.03 -0.47 7.10
C VAL A 27 -9.14 0.26 7.83
N ALA A 28 -8.78 0.99 8.86
CA ALA A 28 -9.65 1.91 9.57
C ALA A 28 -8.95 3.26 9.71
N TRP A 29 -9.72 4.34 9.64
CA TRP A 29 -9.21 5.70 9.75
C TRP A 29 -10.26 6.61 10.39
N HIS A 30 -9.78 7.72 10.93
CA HIS A 30 -10.64 8.81 11.40
C HIS A 30 -10.87 9.81 10.27
N GLU A 31 -12.11 10.18 10.02
CA GLU A 31 -12.51 11.19 9.04
C GLU A 31 -13.72 11.95 9.56
N ASP A 32 -13.64 13.28 9.61
CA ASP A 32 -14.73 14.18 10.02
C ASP A 32 -15.36 13.87 11.40
N GLY A 33 -14.56 13.35 12.34
CA GLY A 33 -15.02 12.97 13.68
C GLY A 33 -15.55 11.54 13.80
N ASP A 34 -15.72 10.84 12.68
CA ASP A 34 -16.17 9.45 12.63
C ASP A 34 -15.01 8.47 12.43
N ILE A 35 -15.22 7.22 12.88
CA ILE A 35 -14.35 6.10 12.55
C ILE A 35 -14.95 5.36 11.37
N LYS A 36 -14.21 5.35 10.26
CA LYS A 36 -14.56 4.55 9.07
C LYS A 36 -13.65 3.34 8.99
N ALA A 37 -14.19 2.24 8.48
CA ALA A 37 -13.44 1.02 8.24
C ALA A 37 -13.89 0.39 6.93
N THR A 38 -12.94 -0.21 6.22
CA THR A 38 -13.21 -1.00 5.03
C THR A 38 -12.26 -2.18 4.93
N MET A 39 -12.61 -3.10 4.05
CA MET A 39 -11.88 -4.33 3.79
C MET A 39 -11.61 -4.46 2.30
N PHE A 40 -10.44 -4.97 1.96
CA PHE A 40 -10.08 -5.28 0.60
C PHE A 40 -10.69 -6.63 0.22
N TRP A 41 -11.48 -6.63 -0.85
CA TRP A 41 -11.96 -7.86 -1.48
C TRP A 41 -11.04 -8.22 -2.64
N THR A 42 -10.42 -9.38 -2.57
CA THR A 42 -9.54 -9.91 -3.62
C THR A 42 -10.35 -10.60 -4.71
N GLU A 43 -9.87 -10.53 -5.94
CA GLU A 43 -10.46 -11.26 -7.07
C GLU A 43 -10.19 -12.77 -6.91
N GLU A 44 -11.17 -13.53 -6.43
CA GLU A 44 -11.04 -14.98 -6.21
C GLU A 44 -11.48 -15.82 -7.44
N ALA A 45 -11.67 -15.17 -8.59
CA ALA A 45 -12.11 -15.79 -9.83
C ALA A 45 -11.14 -15.45 -10.98
N ARG A 46 -11.23 -16.19 -12.09
CA ARG A 46 -10.42 -15.89 -13.27
C ARG A 46 -10.85 -14.52 -13.84
N PRO A 47 -9.92 -13.70 -14.37
CA PRO A 47 -8.52 -14.04 -14.70
C PRO A 47 -7.45 -13.77 -13.62
N PHE A 48 -7.80 -13.35 -12.39
CA PHE A 48 -6.83 -13.05 -11.32
C PHE A 48 -5.88 -11.88 -11.67
N MET A 49 -6.45 -10.71 -11.97
CA MET A 49 -5.72 -9.54 -12.47
C MET A 49 -4.94 -8.75 -11.41
N HIS A 50 -4.50 -9.38 -10.33
CA HIS A 50 -3.87 -8.71 -9.19
C HIS A 50 -2.68 -7.83 -9.56
N TYR A 51 -1.94 -8.22 -10.61
CA TYR A 51 -0.73 -7.53 -11.06
C TYR A 51 -0.90 -6.82 -12.42
N THR A 52 -2.09 -6.84 -13.01
CA THR A 52 -2.29 -6.31 -14.37
C THR A 52 -1.92 -4.82 -14.46
N TYR A 53 -2.33 -4.00 -13.50
CA TYR A 53 -2.00 -2.57 -13.51
C TYR A 53 -0.53 -2.29 -13.19
N LEU A 54 0.10 -3.14 -12.39
CA LEU A 54 1.55 -3.08 -12.17
C LEU A 54 2.29 -3.32 -13.49
N MET A 55 1.91 -4.36 -14.23
CA MET A 55 2.52 -4.67 -15.54
C MET A 55 2.26 -3.58 -16.58
N LYS A 56 1.05 -3.02 -16.64
CA LYS A 56 0.75 -1.87 -17.51
C LYS A 56 1.64 -0.66 -17.21
N GLY A 57 1.85 -0.35 -15.93
CA GLY A 57 2.78 0.71 -15.54
C GLY A 57 4.23 0.40 -15.94
N VAL A 58 4.66 -0.85 -15.83
CA VAL A 58 5.99 -1.27 -16.29
C VAL A 58 6.13 -1.10 -17.81
N GLU A 59 5.13 -1.51 -18.59
CA GLU A 59 5.07 -1.32 -20.03
C GLU A 59 5.13 0.17 -20.42
N GLU A 60 4.32 1.02 -19.77
CA GLU A 60 4.35 2.47 -19.99
C GLU A 60 5.72 3.08 -19.69
N MET A 61 6.40 2.60 -18.64
CA MET A 61 7.75 3.04 -18.30
C MET A 61 8.74 2.70 -19.42
N PHE A 62 8.67 1.50 -20.00
CA PHE A 62 9.52 1.12 -21.13
C PHE A 62 9.23 1.96 -22.39
N HIS A 63 7.96 2.22 -22.69
CA HIS A 63 7.58 3.01 -23.86
C HIS A 63 7.97 4.50 -23.73
N GLN A 64 7.87 5.07 -22.53
CA GLN A 64 8.06 6.51 -22.31
C GLN A 64 9.45 6.85 -21.76
N GLY A 65 10.23 5.85 -21.35
CA GLY A 65 11.56 6.03 -20.74
C GLY A 65 11.53 6.76 -19.38
N ARG A 66 10.36 6.86 -18.74
CA ARG A 66 10.16 7.57 -17.47
C ARG A 66 9.32 6.73 -16.50
N PRO A 67 9.52 6.85 -15.18
CA PRO A 67 8.77 6.05 -14.20
C PRO A 67 7.25 6.25 -14.30
N ALA A 68 6.48 5.15 -14.25
CA ALA A 68 5.02 5.20 -14.25
C ALA A 68 4.42 5.76 -12.95
N TRP A 69 5.14 5.63 -11.84
CA TRP A 69 4.84 6.31 -10.58
C TRP A 69 6.04 7.15 -10.13
N PRO A 70 5.81 8.22 -9.36
CA PRO A 70 6.88 9.02 -8.78
C PRO A 70 7.86 8.13 -8.00
N SER A 71 9.16 8.29 -8.28
CA SER A 71 10.22 7.48 -7.68
C SER A 71 10.29 7.59 -6.16
N GLU A 72 9.80 8.70 -5.62
CA GLU A 72 9.65 9.00 -4.21
C GLU A 72 8.86 7.89 -3.51
N ARG A 73 7.90 7.24 -4.19
CA ARG A 73 7.14 6.10 -3.63
C ARG A 73 8.06 4.98 -3.13
N THR A 74 9.09 4.66 -3.91
CA THR A 74 10.07 3.62 -3.58
C THR A 74 10.94 4.07 -2.41
N LEU A 75 11.34 5.35 -2.38
CA LEU A 75 12.08 5.93 -1.26
C LEU A 75 11.26 5.87 0.04
N TYR A 76 9.98 6.28 -0.01
CA TYR A 76 9.04 6.18 1.11
C TYR A 76 8.98 4.78 1.68
N PHE A 77 8.66 3.80 0.84
CA PHE A 77 8.47 2.43 1.31
C PHE A 77 9.76 1.84 1.86
N SER A 78 10.88 2.06 1.17
CA SER A 78 12.18 1.51 1.59
C SER A 78 12.65 2.11 2.91
N ALA A 79 12.55 3.44 3.07
CA ALA A 79 12.99 4.11 4.29
C ALA A 79 12.09 3.79 5.50
N ILE A 80 10.78 3.64 5.30
CA ILE A 80 9.85 3.21 6.35
C ILE A 80 10.18 1.79 6.81
N ILE A 81 10.42 0.86 5.88
CA ILE A 81 10.81 -0.53 6.22
C ILE A 81 12.15 -0.56 6.94
N ASP A 82 13.14 0.19 6.46
CA ASP A 82 14.45 0.25 7.11
C ASP A 82 14.34 0.77 8.55
N ALA A 83 13.64 1.88 8.75
CA ALA A 83 13.40 2.45 10.07
C ALA A 83 12.63 1.50 10.99
N ALA A 84 11.65 0.76 10.46
CA ALA A 84 10.95 -0.29 11.18
C ALA A 84 11.93 -1.40 11.61
N LEU A 85 12.75 -1.93 10.71
CA LEU A 85 13.73 -2.97 11.04
C LEU A 85 14.74 -2.50 12.10
N ILE A 86 15.23 -1.26 12.00
CA ILE A 86 16.11 -0.64 13.01
C ILE A 86 15.37 -0.50 14.35
N SER A 87 14.14 -0.02 14.34
CA SER A 87 13.31 0.14 15.54
C SER A 87 13.13 -1.20 16.25
N ARG A 88 12.79 -2.27 15.52
CA ARG A 88 12.66 -3.62 16.07
C ARG A 88 13.97 -4.12 16.67
N LYS A 89 15.11 -3.88 16.01
CA LYS A 89 16.42 -4.23 16.56
C LYS A 89 16.73 -3.48 17.86
N ARG A 90 16.22 -2.25 18.01
CA ARG A 90 16.37 -1.40 19.20
C ARG A 90 15.24 -1.57 20.23
N GLY A 91 14.52 -2.69 20.21
CA GLY A 91 13.45 -2.96 21.18
C GLY A 91 12.20 -2.10 21.00
N GLY A 92 11.93 -1.60 19.79
CA GLY A 92 10.75 -0.80 19.47
C GLY A 92 10.93 0.71 19.69
N MET A 93 12.16 1.19 19.87
CA MET A 93 12.42 2.62 20.01
C MET A 93 12.07 3.39 18.71
N PRO A 94 11.56 4.64 18.80
CA PRO A 94 11.34 5.47 17.63
C PRO A 94 12.61 5.70 16.82
N VAL A 95 12.48 5.71 15.49
CA VAL A 95 13.58 5.98 14.56
C VAL A 95 13.15 7.14 13.66
N ALA A 96 13.91 8.23 13.71
CA ALA A 96 13.70 9.38 12.83
C ALA A 96 14.13 9.04 11.40
N ILE A 97 13.42 9.57 10.41
CA ILE A 97 13.69 9.33 8.99
C ILE A 97 13.83 10.67 8.24
N PRO A 98 14.96 11.41 8.41
CA PRO A 98 15.12 12.76 7.86
C PRO A 98 15.00 12.82 6.32
N CYS A 99 15.35 11.73 5.63
CA CYS A 99 15.27 11.64 4.17
C CYS A 99 13.83 11.61 3.62
N LEU A 100 12.80 11.46 4.47
CA LEU A 100 11.40 11.46 4.06
C LEU A 100 10.73 12.84 4.06
N ASN A 101 11.52 13.91 4.18
CA ASN A 101 11.05 15.28 3.96
C ASN A 101 10.96 15.65 2.47
N VAL A 102 10.50 14.72 1.63
CA VAL A 102 10.21 14.92 0.21
C VAL A 102 8.70 15.02 0.03
N LYS A 103 8.20 15.68 -1.02
CA LYS A 103 6.75 15.70 -1.29
C LYS A 103 6.41 14.57 -2.26
N TYR A 104 5.52 13.66 -1.86
CA TYR A 104 4.94 12.68 -2.77
C TYR A 104 3.69 13.26 -3.45
N GLN A 105 3.71 13.34 -4.78
CA GLN A 105 2.55 13.72 -5.57
C GLN A 105 2.37 12.74 -6.72
N SER A 106 1.22 12.09 -6.77
CA SER A 106 0.81 11.18 -7.84
C SER A 106 -0.36 11.80 -8.59
N ASN A 107 -0.40 11.64 -9.91
CA ASN A 107 -1.55 11.98 -10.74
C ASN A 107 -2.68 10.92 -10.68
N TRP A 108 -2.44 9.81 -9.97
CA TRP A 108 -3.42 8.74 -9.76
C TRP A 108 -4.49 9.15 -8.74
N ASP A 109 -5.75 9.21 -9.18
CA ASP A 109 -6.89 9.66 -8.36
C ASP A 109 -7.82 8.52 -7.90
N TRP A 110 -7.42 7.27 -8.15
CA TRP A 110 -8.19 6.04 -7.88
C TRP A 110 -9.53 5.94 -8.63
N ARG A 111 -9.82 6.87 -9.56
CA ARG A 111 -10.84 6.70 -10.59
C ARG A 111 -10.27 5.99 -11.82
N GLN A 112 -8.95 6.06 -11.99
CA GLN A 112 -8.22 5.04 -12.73
C GLN A 112 -7.92 3.88 -11.76
N PRO A 113 -8.25 2.63 -12.08
CA PRO A 113 -8.57 2.08 -13.39
C PRO A 113 -10.05 1.70 -13.58
N PRO A 114 -10.50 1.33 -14.82
CA PRO A 114 -11.87 0.85 -15.01
C PRO A 114 -12.18 -0.36 -14.10
N PRO A 115 -13.48 -0.61 -13.80
CA PRO A 115 -13.89 -1.78 -13.04
C PRO A 115 -13.29 -3.06 -13.63
N PRO A 116 -12.89 -4.02 -12.79
CA PRO A 116 -12.37 -5.29 -13.27
C PRO A 116 -13.44 -6.00 -14.12
N PRO A 117 -13.02 -6.82 -15.11
CA PRO A 117 -13.94 -7.65 -15.86
C PRO A 117 -14.63 -8.64 -14.92
N LEU A 118 -15.80 -9.13 -15.34
CA LEU A 118 -16.54 -10.13 -14.57
C LEU A 118 -15.70 -11.40 -14.38
N GLY A 119 -15.71 -11.90 -13.15
CA GLY A 119 -15.03 -13.14 -12.79
C GLY A 119 -15.61 -14.33 -13.54
N ARG A 120 -14.74 -15.20 -14.05
CA ARG A 120 -15.13 -16.49 -14.65
C ARG A 120 -14.91 -17.64 -13.65
N PRO A 121 -15.81 -18.64 -13.63
CA PRO A 121 -15.67 -19.81 -12.76
C PRO A 121 -14.33 -20.52 -12.93
N ILE A 122 -13.83 -21.09 -11.84
CA ILE A 122 -12.66 -21.96 -11.87
C ILE A 122 -13.15 -23.37 -12.18
N LEU A 123 -12.86 -23.87 -13.37
CA LEU A 123 -13.20 -25.25 -13.73
C LEU A 123 -12.52 -26.24 -12.77
N GLY A 124 -13.29 -27.15 -12.17
CA GLY A 124 -12.79 -28.24 -11.32
C GLY A 124 -12.49 -27.87 -9.87
N LYS A 125 -12.99 -26.74 -9.37
CA LYS A 125 -13.06 -26.40 -7.94
C LYS A 125 -14.49 -26.08 -7.54
#